data_AF-A0A955NR29-F1
#
_entry.id   AF-A0A955NR29-F1
#
_cell.length_a   1.000
_cell.length_b   1.000
_cell.length_c   1.000
_cell.angle_alpha   90.00
_cell.angle_beta   90.00
_cell.angle_gamma   90.00
#
_symmetry.space_group_name_H-M   'P 1'
#
loop_
_entity.id
_entity.type
_entity.pdbx_description
1 polymer ?
#
loop_
_entity_poly.entity_id
_entity_poly.type
_entity_poly.pdbx_seq_one_letter_code
_entity_poly.pdbx_strand_id
1 'polypeptide(L)'
;GLDLKPAAARSYEPVALSTLDTVHNLSALGDFFLETGDRRYLDAIPPAIEWLEASVIPKSHSTEGHTHATFIEIGTNQPIYGHREGTTKETGRYWNDHNPENLLRGYGYTFNLNTEAMWERYRELAKMGQAEIAQAKREIESAPSSPMVALESVEGVISSLDERGAWVEDLTFPNTVDYMNNPPEKFRGIRTATFLKNANLLIDAIESAREGEKKLE
;
A
#
# COMPACT_ATOMS: atom_id res chain seq x y z
N GLY A 1 17.83 12.84 -7.85
CA GLY A 1 18.60 12.89 -9.11
C GLY A 1 18.49 11.55 -9.81
N LEU A 2 19.02 11.41 -11.03
CA LEU A 2 19.14 10.13 -11.75
C LEU A 2 20.38 9.32 -11.33
N ASP A 3 21.05 9.68 -10.23
CA ASP A 3 22.25 9.04 -9.72
C ASP A 3 21.98 7.79 -8.87
N LEU A 4 20.72 7.30 -8.89
CA LEU A 4 20.22 6.12 -8.16
C LEU A 4 20.42 6.19 -6.64
N LYS A 5 20.70 7.37 -6.10
CA LYS A 5 20.79 7.59 -4.66
C LYS A 5 19.40 7.87 -4.08
N PRO A 6 19.15 7.47 -2.82
CA PRO A 6 17.99 7.93 -2.09
C PRO A 6 17.88 9.46 -2.15
N ALA A 7 16.67 9.96 -2.32
CA ALA A 7 16.38 11.38 -2.41
C ALA A 7 15.21 11.70 -1.48
N ALA A 8 15.22 12.90 -0.91
CA ALA A 8 14.08 13.41 -0.16
C ALA A 8 12.90 13.71 -1.10
N ALA A 9 11.70 13.65 -0.54
CA ALA A 9 10.46 14.03 -1.22
C ALA A 9 9.87 15.29 -0.57
N ARG A 10 8.82 15.14 0.25
CA ARG A 10 8.26 16.25 1.04
C ARG A 10 9.20 16.61 2.20
N SER A 11 8.97 17.75 2.86
CA SER A 11 9.79 18.22 3.99
C SER A 11 9.88 17.22 5.16
N TYR A 12 8.90 16.33 5.29
CA TYR A 12 8.82 15.27 6.29
C TYR A 12 9.15 13.87 5.72
N GLU A 13 9.74 13.80 4.53
CA GLU A 13 10.19 12.58 3.87
C GLU A 13 11.67 12.74 3.50
N PRO A 14 12.56 12.50 4.46
CA PRO A 14 13.99 12.78 4.31
C PRO A 14 14.67 11.79 3.35
N VAL A 15 15.93 12.06 3.03
CA VAL A 15 16.80 11.07 2.38
C VAL A 15 16.97 9.88 3.33
N ALA A 16 16.31 8.77 3.04
CA ALA A 16 16.25 7.60 3.91
C ALA A 16 16.04 6.31 3.09
N LEU A 17 16.26 5.15 3.73
CA LEU A 17 15.73 3.88 3.25
C LEU A 17 14.29 3.71 3.75
N SER A 18 13.43 3.17 2.90
CA SER A 18 12.03 2.92 3.23
C SER A 18 11.80 1.43 3.49
N THR A 19 11.36 1.07 4.69
CA THR A 19 11.06 -0.34 5.02
C THR A 19 9.82 -0.82 4.26
N LEU A 20 8.81 0.04 4.08
CA LEU A 20 7.57 -0.31 3.36
C LEU A 20 7.85 -0.55 1.87
N ASP A 21 8.60 0.35 1.23
CA ASP A 21 8.94 0.17 -0.19
C ASP A 21 9.90 -1.00 -0.39
N THR A 22 10.75 -1.30 0.59
CA THR A 22 11.56 -2.53 0.57
C THR A 22 10.67 -3.76 0.51
N VAL A 23 9.61 -3.85 1.34
CA VAL A 23 8.67 -4.97 1.29
C VAL A 23 7.95 -5.07 -0.05
N HIS A 24 7.49 -3.95 -0.62
CA HIS A 24 6.90 -3.97 -1.97
C HIS A 24 7.88 -4.44 -3.04
N ASN A 25 9.14 -4.02 -2.95
CA ASN A 25 10.19 -4.45 -3.88
C ASN A 25 10.50 -5.94 -3.72
N LEU A 26 10.46 -6.51 -2.51
CA LEU A 26 10.61 -7.95 -2.29
C LEU A 26 9.53 -8.75 -3.01
N SER A 27 8.27 -8.30 -2.92
CA SER A 27 7.16 -8.91 -3.67
C SER A 27 7.39 -8.83 -5.17
N ALA A 28 7.72 -7.63 -5.69
CA ALA A 28 7.96 -7.42 -7.12
C ALA A 28 9.12 -8.27 -7.65
N LEU A 29 10.21 -8.45 -6.88
CA LEU A 29 11.32 -9.34 -7.24
C LEU A 29 10.86 -10.80 -7.36
N GLY A 30 9.99 -11.25 -6.46
CA GLY A 30 9.36 -12.57 -6.56
C GLY A 30 8.50 -12.71 -7.82
N ASP A 31 7.72 -11.69 -8.16
CA ASP A 31 6.89 -11.69 -9.37
C ASP A 31 7.76 -11.69 -10.64
N PHE A 32 8.82 -10.88 -10.70
CA PHE A 32 9.77 -10.91 -11.82
C PHE A 32 10.45 -12.27 -11.98
N PHE A 33 10.78 -12.95 -10.88
CA PHE A 33 11.29 -14.31 -10.93
C PHE A 33 10.27 -15.27 -11.54
N LEU A 34 8.99 -15.20 -11.15
CA LEU A 34 7.94 -16.05 -11.71
C LEU A 34 7.69 -15.76 -13.20
N GLU A 35 7.81 -14.50 -13.61
CA GLU A 35 7.61 -14.10 -15.00
C GLU A 35 8.73 -14.52 -15.95
N THR A 36 9.97 -14.46 -15.46
CA THR A 36 11.18 -14.60 -16.29
C THR A 36 11.90 -15.93 -16.10
N GLY A 37 11.70 -16.59 -14.95
CA GLY A 37 12.51 -17.72 -14.49
C GLY A 37 13.96 -17.36 -14.12
N ASP A 38 14.33 -16.06 -14.12
CA ASP A 38 15.69 -15.61 -13.83
C ASP A 38 15.94 -15.50 -12.32
N ARG A 39 16.82 -16.36 -11.82
CA ARG A 39 17.12 -16.47 -10.38
C ARG A 39 17.77 -15.22 -9.79
N ARG A 40 18.36 -14.33 -10.60
CA ARG A 40 19.01 -13.11 -10.12
C ARG A 40 18.06 -12.19 -9.36
N TYR A 41 16.76 -12.24 -9.65
CA TYR A 41 15.76 -11.49 -8.90
C TYR A 41 15.60 -11.97 -7.46
N LEU A 42 16.01 -13.20 -7.14
CA LEU A 42 15.98 -13.73 -5.78
C LEU A 42 17.20 -13.33 -4.94
N ASP A 43 18.30 -12.90 -5.57
CA ASP A 43 19.58 -12.67 -4.89
C ASP A 43 19.50 -11.53 -3.85
N ALA A 44 18.70 -10.50 -4.13
CA ALA A 44 18.53 -9.34 -3.25
C ALA A 44 17.53 -9.58 -2.11
N ILE A 45 16.72 -10.65 -2.18
CA ILE A 45 15.64 -10.89 -1.20
C ILE A 45 16.20 -11.20 0.20
N PRO A 46 17.10 -12.20 0.38
CA PRO A 46 17.66 -12.52 1.70
C PRO A 46 18.31 -11.33 2.43
N PRO A 47 19.29 -10.60 1.85
CA PRO A 47 19.93 -9.50 2.57
C PRO A 47 18.97 -8.34 2.88
N ALA A 48 17.92 -8.15 2.08
CA ALA A 48 16.89 -7.14 2.37
C ALA A 48 16.00 -7.56 3.55
N ILE A 49 15.62 -8.84 3.65
CA ILE A 49 14.88 -9.34 4.84
C ILE A 49 15.75 -9.24 6.09
N GLU A 50 17.02 -9.63 6.02
CA GLU A 50 17.98 -9.48 7.13
C GLU A 50 18.12 -8.01 7.57
N TRP A 51 18.16 -7.08 6.61
CA TRP A 51 18.19 -5.65 6.90
C TRP A 51 16.90 -5.17 7.61
N LEU A 52 15.72 -5.66 7.21
CA LEU A 52 14.46 -5.36 7.90
C LEU A 52 14.52 -5.85 9.36
N GLU A 53 14.95 -7.09 9.58
CA GLU A 53 15.11 -7.68 10.91
C GLU A 53 16.13 -6.92 11.79
N ALA A 54 17.16 -6.34 11.16
CA ALA A 54 18.14 -5.49 11.83
C ALA A 54 17.65 -4.03 12.03
N SER A 55 16.52 -3.65 11.44
CA SER A 55 15.95 -2.29 11.48
C SER A 55 14.71 -2.19 12.38
N VAL A 56 14.60 -3.09 13.36
CA VAL A 56 13.53 -3.10 14.35
C VAL A 56 13.68 -1.90 15.29
N ILE A 57 12.60 -1.15 15.49
CA ILE A 57 12.57 0.00 16.39
C ILE A 57 12.49 -0.44 17.87
N PRO A 58 13.00 0.37 18.81
CA PRO A 58 12.79 0.10 20.23
C PRO A 58 11.29 0.06 20.56
N LYS A 59 10.89 -0.85 21.46
CA LYS A 59 9.48 -0.98 21.88
C LYS A 59 8.88 0.33 22.42
N SER A 60 9.70 1.20 22.99
CA SER A 60 9.29 2.52 23.47
C SER A 60 8.91 3.50 22.35
N HIS A 61 9.28 3.23 21.10
CA HIS A 61 9.01 4.10 19.96
C HIS A 61 7.60 3.91 19.38
N SER A 62 6.83 2.95 19.88
CA SER A 62 5.44 2.73 19.45
C SER A 62 4.56 2.35 20.63
N THR A 63 3.47 3.10 20.81
CA THR A 63 2.40 2.76 21.75
C THR A 63 1.49 1.64 21.23
N GLU A 64 1.57 1.33 19.94
CA GLU A 64 0.74 0.33 19.25
C GLU A 64 1.49 -1.02 19.08
N GLY A 65 2.72 -1.11 19.59
CA GLY A 65 3.55 -2.30 19.49
C GLY A 65 4.16 -2.52 18.10
N HIS A 66 4.25 -1.46 17.29
CA HIS A 66 4.87 -1.52 15.97
C HIS A 66 6.36 -1.89 16.04
N THR A 67 6.81 -2.67 15.07
CA THR A 67 8.19 -3.19 15.02
C THR A 67 9.13 -2.41 14.12
N HIS A 68 8.63 -1.67 13.14
CA HIS A 68 9.47 -0.95 12.17
C HIS A 68 9.03 0.50 12.01
N ALA A 69 9.98 1.37 11.67
CA ALA A 69 9.70 2.72 11.17
C ALA A 69 9.68 2.73 9.65
N THR A 70 8.93 3.67 9.06
CA THR A 70 8.87 3.88 7.61
C THR A 70 10.22 4.30 7.06
N PHE A 71 10.86 5.28 7.70
CA PHE A 71 12.14 5.83 7.27
C PHE A 71 13.26 5.39 8.19
N ILE A 72 14.34 4.91 7.59
CA ILE A 72 15.54 4.45 8.27
C ILE A 72 16.73 5.24 7.74
N GLU A 73 17.53 5.79 8.66
CA GLU A 73 18.75 6.51 8.35
C GLU A 73 19.79 5.59 7.71
N ILE A 74 20.37 6.06 6.61
CA ILE A 74 21.36 5.32 5.83
C ILE A 74 22.64 5.15 6.67
N GLY A 75 23.07 3.89 6.84
CA GLY A 75 24.34 3.55 7.48
C GLY A 75 24.27 3.34 9.00
N THR A 76 23.19 3.72 9.67
CA THR A 76 23.02 3.57 11.12
C THR A 76 21.85 2.67 11.53
N ASN A 77 20.93 2.41 10.58
CA ASN A 77 19.64 1.75 10.82
C ASN A 77 18.76 2.43 11.89
N GLN A 78 19.00 3.70 12.19
CA GLN A 78 18.18 4.44 13.14
C GLN A 78 16.86 4.88 12.49
N PRO A 79 15.72 4.80 13.19
CA PRO A 79 14.47 5.30 12.65
C PRO A 79 14.49 6.82 12.53
N ILE A 80 13.88 7.35 11.47
CA ILE A 80 13.65 8.78 11.29
C ILE A 80 12.15 9.05 11.33
N TYR A 81 11.77 10.05 12.11
CA TYR A 81 10.40 10.48 12.33
C TYR A 81 10.21 11.91 11.83
N GLY A 82 9.08 12.14 11.18
CA GLY A 82 8.70 13.47 10.72
C GLY A 82 7.69 14.11 11.66
N HIS A 83 7.92 15.39 11.92
CA HIS A 83 7.17 16.18 12.88
C HIS A 83 6.56 17.41 12.22
N ARG A 84 5.57 17.99 12.92
CA ARG A 84 4.98 19.25 12.54
C ARG A 84 4.58 20.06 13.76
N GLU A 85 4.86 21.35 13.70
CA GLU A 85 4.26 22.37 14.57
C GLU A 85 3.44 23.36 13.74
N GLY A 86 2.64 24.18 14.40
CA GLY A 86 1.70 25.09 13.76
C GLY A 86 0.39 24.40 13.35
N THR A 87 -0.66 25.18 13.14
CA THR A 87 -2.01 24.65 12.89
C THR A 87 -2.45 24.83 11.44
N THR A 88 -1.87 25.79 10.72
CA THR A 88 -2.20 26.11 9.33
C THR A 88 -1.04 25.79 8.36
N LYS A 89 -1.27 25.96 7.05
CA LYS A 89 -0.23 25.81 6.03
C LYS A 89 0.83 26.92 6.14
N GLU A 90 0.42 28.12 6.50
CA GLU A 90 1.27 29.32 6.56
C GLU A 90 2.13 29.34 7.83
N THR A 91 1.61 28.79 8.93
CA THR A 91 2.29 28.72 10.23
C THR A 91 2.96 27.38 10.48
N GLY A 92 2.73 26.41 9.59
CA GLY A 92 3.22 25.05 9.73
C GLY A 92 4.72 24.94 9.45
N ARG A 93 5.46 24.34 10.37
CA ARG A 93 6.87 23.97 10.17
C ARG A 93 7.03 22.46 10.33
N TYR A 94 7.83 21.88 9.45
CA TYR A 94 8.16 20.46 9.44
C TYR A 94 9.65 20.26 9.70
N TRP A 95 9.98 19.19 10.41
CA TRP A 95 11.36 18.74 10.58
C TRP A 95 11.36 17.22 10.76
N ASN A 96 12.55 16.62 10.70
CA ASN A 96 12.74 15.21 10.97
C ASN A 96 13.85 15.02 12.00
N ASP A 97 13.67 14.06 12.90
CA ASP A 97 14.69 13.64 13.86
C ASP A 97 14.45 12.17 14.28
N HIS A 98 15.06 11.71 15.37
CA HIS A 98 14.94 10.34 15.88
C HIS A 98 13.98 10.20 17.08
N ASN A 99 13.24 11.26 17.42
CA ASN A 99 12.27 11.28 18.52
C ASN A 99 10.95 10.63 18.08
N PRO A 100 10.49 9.55 18.73
CA PRO A 100 9.21 8.93 18.38
C PRO A 100 7.98 9.71 18.90
N GLU A 101 8.16 10.81 19.62
CA GLU A 101 7.07 11.60 20.18
C GLU A 101 6.57 12.70 19.24
N ASN A 102 5.30 13.08 19.37
CA ASN A 102 4.68 14.19 18.61
C ASN A 102 4.87 14.08 17.09
N LEU A 103 4.66 12.87 16.58
CA LEU A 103 4.73 12.56 15.15
C LEU A 103 3.69 13.38 14.36
N LEU A 104 4.01 13.67 13.09
CA LEU A 104 3.07 14.30 12.17
C LEU A 104 1.80 13.42 12.05
N ARG A 105 0.67 13.97 12.54
CA ARG A 105 -0.63 13.28 12.56
C ARG A 105 -1.06 12.84 11.16
N GLY A 106 -1.61 11.63 11.07
CA GLY A 106 -2.17 11.06 9.84
C GLY A 106 -1.12 10.50 8.88
N TYR A 107 0.16 10.59 9.20
CA TYR A 107 1.23 9.94 8.45
C TYR A 107 1.67 8.69 9.21
N GLY A 108 1.64 7.54 8.53
CA GLY A 108 2.02 6.26 9.14
C GLY A 108 3.53 6.14 9.21
N TYR A 109 4.16 6.51 10.34
CA TYR A 109 5.61 6.38 10.52
C TYR A 109 6.06 5.05 11.08
N THR A 110 5.17 4.26 11.69
CA THR A 110 5.51 2.95 12.25
C THR A 110 4.46 1.92 11.89
N PHE A 111 4.88 0.66 11.75
CA PHE A 111 4.00 -0.47 11.43
C PHE A 111 4.63 -1.82 11.79
N ASN A 112 3.87 -2.90 11.62
CA ASN A 112 4.33 -4.26 11.80
C ASN A 112 4.68 -4.91 10.47
N LEU A 113 5.86 -5.53 10.42
CA LEU A 113 6.28 -6.41 9.32
C LEU A 113 6.33 -7.86 9.79
N ASN A 114 6.02 -8.78 8.87
CA ASN A 114 6.13 -10.22 9.08
C ASN A 114 7.29 -10.75 8.24
N THR A 115 8.51 -10.69 8.78
CA THR A 115 9.72 -11.14 8.07
C THR A 115 9.75 -12.65 7.89
N GLU A 116 9.13 -13.42 8.78
CA GLU A 116 9.03 -14.88 8.62
C GLU A 116 8.22 -15.24 7.36
N ALA A 117 7.08 -14.58 7.12
CA ALA A 117 6.31 -14.79 5.89
C ALA A 117 7.12 -14.43 4.63
N MET A 118 7.99 -13.43 4.70
CA MET A 118 8.88 -13.07 3.60
C MET A 118 9.94 -14.16 3.36
N TRP A 119 10.51 -14.72 4.43
CA TRP A 119 11.44 -15.85 4.35
C TRP A 119 10.77 -17.12 3.84
N GLU A 120 9.53 -17.41 4.27
CA GLU A 120 8.72 -18.52 3.74
C GLU A 120 8.53 -18.36 2.24
N ARG A 121 8.06 -17.20 1.79
CA ARG A 121 7.88 -16.90 0.37
C ARG A 121 9.17 -17.03 -0.43
N TYR A 122 10.28 -16.48 0.06
CA TYR A 122 11.59 -16.66 -0.58
C TYR A 122 11.97 -18.14 -0.70
N ARG A 123 11.82 -18.92 0.37
CA ARG A 123 12.16 -20.35 0.39
C ARG A 123 11.28 -21.16 -0.57
N GLU A 124 10.02 -20.81 -0.74
CA GLU A 124 9.14 -21.39 -1.75
C GLU A 124 9.68 -21.12 -3.15
N LEU A 125 9.87 -19.84 -3.51
CA LEU A 125 10.35 -19.44 -4.83
C LEU A 125 11.73 -20.02 -5.16
N ALA A 126 12.64 -20.03 -4.19
CA ALA A 126 14.00 -20.53 -4.37
C ALA A 126 14.06 -22.02 -4.71
N LYS A 127 13.07 -22.81 -4.27
CA LYS A 127 12.99 -24.26 -4.55
C LYS A 127 12.36 -24.59 -5.90
N MET A 128 11.67 -23.64 -6.53
CA MET A 128 10.94 -23.90 -7.77
C MET A 128 11.89 -24.27 -8.92
N GLY A 129 11.56 -25.36 -9.61
CA GLY A 129 12.10 -25.72 -10.92
C GLY A 129 11.32 -25.07 -12.06
N GLN A 130 11.84 -25.18 -13.29
CA GLN A 130 11.25 -24.53 -14.48
C GLN A 130 9.78 -24.93 -14.73
N ALA A 131 9.42 -26.18 -14.46
CA ALA A 131 8.04 -26.65 -14.61
C ALA A 131 7.08 -25.99 -13.60
N GLU A 132 7.52 -25.80 -12.36
CA GLU A 132 6.75 -25.16 -11.29
C GLU A 132 6.60 -23.66 -11.57
N ILE A 133 7.66 -23.00 -12.05
CA ILE A 133 7.62 -21.59 -12.47
C ILE A 133 6.59 -21.42 -13.60
N ALA A 134 6.68 -22.25 -14.65
CA ALA A 134 5.75 -22.19 -15.78
C ALA A 134 4.30 -22.47 -15.34
N GLN A 135 4.11 -23.35 -14.35
CA GLN A 135 2.79 -23.62 -13.80
C GLN A 135 2.26 -22.43 -12.99
N ALA A 136 3.06 -21.87 -12.09
CA ALA A 136 2.69 -20.69 -11.30
C ALA A 136 2.35 -19.49 -12.19
N LYS A 137 3.14 -19.26 -13.25
CA LYS A 137 2.85 -18.23 -14.27
C LYS A 137 1.49 -18.46 -14.93
N ARG A 138 1.21 -19.69 -15.39
CA ARG A 138 -0.10 -20.03 -15.98
C ARG A 138 -1.24 -19.82 -14.98
N GLU A 139 -1.05 -20.18 -13.71
CA GLU A 139 -2.05 -19.99 -12.67
C GLU A 139 -2.35 -18.50 -12.46
N ILE A 140 -1.32 -17.65 -12.40
CA ILE A 140 -1.46 -16.19 -12.31
C ILE A 140 -2.18 -15.62 -13.54
N GLU A 141 -1.81 -16.06 -14.75
CA GLU A 141 -2.44 -15.62 -16.00
C GLU A 141 -3.88 -16.12 -16.16
N SER A 142 -4.19 -17.30 -15.62
CA SER A 142 -5.52 -17.92 -15.68
C SER A 142 -6.43 -17.53 -14.52
N ALA A 143 -5.89 -16.90 -13.47
CA ALA A 143 -6.67 -16.44 -12.34
C ALA A 143 -7.70 -15.43 -12.87
N PRO A 144 -9.00 -15.62 -12.53
CA PRO A 144 -10.02 -14.72 -13.02
C PRO A 144 -9.70 -13.29 -12.54
N SER A 145 -9.61 -12.36 -13.48
CA SER A 145 -9.27 -10.96 -13.18
C SER A 145 -10.34 -10.27 -12.33
N SER A 146 -11.54 -10.84 -12.32
CA SER A 146 -12.72 -10.37 -11.59
C SER A 146 -13.43 -11.53 -10.90
N PRO A 147 -13.96 -11.35 -9.68
CA PRO A 147 -14.84 -12.33 -9.07
C PRO A 147 -16.10 -12.54 -9.91
N MET A 148 -16.67 -13.74 -9.88
CA MET A 148 -17.97 -14.00 -10.53
C MET A 148 -19.08 -13.30 -9.74
N VAL A 149 -19.82 -12.43 -10.42
CA VAL A 149 -20.86 -11.58 -9.83
C VAL A 149 -22.20 -11.83 -10.51
N ALA A 150 -23.23 -12.09 -9.70
CA ALA A 150 -24.59 -12.27 -10.19
C ALA A 150 -25.19 -10.92 -10.62
N LEU A 151 -25.87 -10.85 -11.77
CA LEU A 151 -26.44 -9.60 -12.30
C LEU A 151 -27.48 -8.98 -11.36
N GLU A 152 -28.17 -9.78 -10.56
CA GLU A 152 -29.14 -9.32 -9.57
C GLU A 152 -28.48 -8.50 -8.45
N SER A 153 -27.16 -8.65 -8.25
CA SER A 153 -26.42 -7.92 -7.23
C SER A 153 -26.10 -6.46 -7.61
N VAL A 154 -26.26 -6.07 -8.88
CA VAL A 154 -25.99 -4.70 -9.35
C VAL A 154 -27.21 -3.79 -9.39
N GLU A 155 -28.44 -4.34 -9.36
CA GLU A 155 -29.68 -3.56 -9.47
C GLU A 155 -29.80 -2.49 -8.37
N GLY A 156 -29.49 -2.86 -7.12
CA GLY A 156 -29.51 -1.92 -5.99
C GLY A 156 -28.45 -0.82 -6.11
N VAL A 157 -27.29 -1.12 -6.70
CA VAL A 157 -26.22 -0.14 -6.91
C VAL A 157 -26.63 0.87 -7.98
N ILE A 158 -27.21 0.43 -9.10
CA ILE A 158 -27.72 1.31 -10.16
C ILE A 158 -28.87 2.17 -9.64
N SER A 159 -29.81 1.56 -8.90
CA SER A 159 -30.98 2.25 -8.34
C SER A 159 -30.63 3.29 -7.28
N SER A 160 -29.42 3.22 -6.71
CA SER A 160 -28.92 4.20 -5.72
C SER A 160 -28.27 5.45 -6.33
N LEU A 161 -28.15 5.51 -7.66
CA LEU A 161 -27.66 6.71 -8.35
C LEU A 161 -28.67 7.86 -8.21
N ASP A 162 -28.16 9.09 -8.08
CA ASP A 162 -29.00 10.27 -8.20
C ASP A 162 -29.38 10.55 -9.67
N GLU A 163 -30.19 11.59 -9.90
CA GLU A 163 -30.66 11.99 -11.24
C GLU A 163 -29.55 12.32 -12.25
N ARG A 164 -28.31 12.54 -11.77
CA ARG A 164 -27.14 12.82 -12.61
C ARG A 164 -26.32 11.57 -12.89
N GLY A 165 -26.70 10.42 -12.33
CA GLY A 165 -25.92 9.19 -12.41
C GLY A 165 -24.73 9.20 -11.45
N ALA A 166 -24.85 9.80 -10.25
CA ALA A 166 -23.78 9.80 -9.25
C ALA A 166 -24.21 9.18 -7.91
N TRP A 167 -23.30 8.43 -7.28
CA TRP A 167 -23.43 8.02 -5.88
C TRP A 167 -22.95 9.16 -4.97
N VAL A 168 -23.90 9.92 -4.43
CA VAL A 168 -23.60 11.09 -3.59
C VAL A 168 -24.06 10.84 -2.16
N GLU A 169 -23.12 10.92 -1.23
CA GLU A 169 -23.35 10.68 0.20
C GLU A 169 -22.93 11.89 1.04
N ASP A 170 -23.33 11.90 2.31
CA ASP A 170 -22.85 12.88 3.28
C ASP A 170 -21.43 12.51 3.72
N LEU A 171 -20.51 13.43 3.49
CA LEU A 171 -19.09 13.28 3.76
C LEU A 171 -18.65 14.22 4.88
N THR A 172 -17.62 13.79 5.59
CA THR A 172 -16.95 14.59 6.60
C THR A 172 -15.46 14.56 6.29
N PHE A 173 -14.81 15.73 6.21
CA PHE A 173 -13.38 15.84 5.96
C PHE A 173 -12.74 16.83 6.95
N PRO A 174 -11.44 16.68 7.26
CA PRO A 174 -10.76 17.61 8.16
C PRO A 174 -10.84 19.05 7.67
N ASN A 175 -11.02 20.02 8.59
CA ASN A 175 -11.08 21.43 8.24
C ASN A 175 -9.83 21.86 7.46
N THR A 176 -10.00 22.54 6.33
CA THR A 176 -8.84 22.81 5.42
C THR A 176 -7.96 23.98 5.85
N VAL A 177 -8.43 24.78 6.81
CA VAL A 177 -7.72 25.96 7.32
C VAL A 177 -6.96 25.62 8.61
N ASP A 178 -7.65 25.01 9.57
CA ASP A 178 -7.09 24.55 10.84
C ASP A 178 -7.74 23.22 11.24
N TYR A 179 -7.25 22.13 10.65
CA TYR A 179 -7.75 20.78 10.92
C TYR A 179 -7.48 20.30 12.36
N MET A 180 -6.60 20.99 13.10
CA MET A 180 -6.20 20.60 14.45
C MET A 180 -7.20 21.12 15.50
N ASN A 181 -7.69 22.34 15.32
CA ASN A 181 -8.54 23.01 16.30
C ASN A 181 -10.00 23.12 15.87
N ASN A 182 -10.27 23.10 14.56
CA ASN A 182 -11.64 23.24 14.06
C ASN A 182 -12.31 21.87 13.87
N PRO A 183 -13.65 21.80 14.07
CA PRO A 183 -14.38 20.59 13.76
C PRO A 183 -14.28 20.25 12.26
N PRO A 184 -14.36 18.96 11.89
CA PRO A 184 -14.45 18.55 10.50
C PRO A 184 -15.60 19.22 9.75
N GLU A 185 -15.38 19.52 8.48
CA GLU A 185 -16.38 20.09 7.58
C GLU A 185 -17.27 18.99 7.02
N LYS A 186 -18.56 19.29 6.84
CA LYS A 186 -19.54 18.40 6.22
C LYS A 186 -19.86 18.88 4.82
N PHE A 187 -19.91 17.95 3.85
CA PHE A 187 -20.37 18.25 2.51
C PHE A 187 -21.05 17.04 1.87
N ARG A 188 -21.89 17.27 0.86
CA ARG A 188 -22.40 16.19 0.01
C ARG A 188 -21.49 16.00 -1.19
N GLY A 189 -20.98 14.78 -1.38
CA GLY A 189 -20.06 14.49 -2.47
C GLY A 189 -19.93 13.01 -2.77
N ILE A 190 -18.99 12.71 -3.67
CA ILE A 190 -18.69 11.34 -4.10
C ILE A 190 -17.50 10.84 -3.29
N ARG A 191 -17.71 9.79 -2.49
CA ARG A 191 -16.60 9.09 -1.84
C ARG A 191 -15.90 8.20 -2.86
N THR A 192 -14.59 8.36 -3.01
CA THR A 192 -13.79 7.52 -3.92
C THR A 192 -13.95 6.03 -3.58
N ALA A 193 -13.96 5.66 -2.30
CA ALA A 193 -14.14 4.26 -1.89
C ALA A 193 -15.49 3.68 -2.35
N THR A 194 -16.59 4.42 -2.17
CA THR A 194 -17.93 4.01 -2.62
C THR A 194 -17.99 3.91 -4.14
N PHE A 195 -17.42 4.91 -4.83
CA PHE A 195 -17.34 4.91 -6.29
C PHE A 195 -16.57 3.69 -6.81
N LEU A 196 -15.36 3.44 -6.31
CA LEU A 196 -14.52 2.31 -6.74
C LEU A 196 -15.22 0.97 -6.46
N LYS A 197 -15.81 0.81 -5.27
CA LYS A 197 -16.56 -0.40 -4.92
C LYS A 197 -17.69 -0.67 -5.92
N ASN A 198 -18.52 0.34 -6.19
CA ASN A 198 -19.67 0.19 -7.05
C ASN A 198 -19.27 0.03 -8.53
N ALA A 199 -18.26 0.77 -8.99
CA ALA A 199 -17.74 0.66 -10.35
C ALA A 199 -17.12 -0.72 -10.60
N ASN A 200 -16.31 -1.24 -9.66
CA ASN A 200 -15.74 -2.58 -9.77
C ASN A 200 -16.83 -3.65 -9.83
N LEU A 201 -17.85 -3.57 -8.96
CA LEU A 201 -18.98 -4.51 -8.99
C LEU A 201 -19.69 -4.52 -10.36
N LEU A 202 -19.88 -3.36 -10.97
CA LEU A 202 -20.48 -3.26 -12.31
C LEU A 202 -19.58 -3.86 -13.40
N ILE A 203 -18.27 -3.63 -13.33
CA ILE A 203 -17.28 -4.23 -14.25
C ILE A 203 -17.30 -5.76 -14.12
N ASP A 204 -17.24 -6.26 -12.90
CA ASP A 204 -17.23 -7.71 -12.60
C ASP A 204 -18.50 -8.40 -13.11
N ALA A 205 -19.66 -7.73 -12.99
CA ALA A 205 -20.92 -8.22 -13.52
C ALA A 205 -20.94 -8.30 -15.05
N ILE A 206 -20.34 -7.33 -15.75
CA ILE A 206 -20.20 -7.35 -17.21
C ILE A 206 -19.29 -8.49 -17.67
N GLU A 207 -18.14 -8.66 -17.01
CA GLU A 207 -17.21 -9.75 -17.35
C GLU A 207 -17.83 -11.12 -17.05
N SER A 208 -18.57 -11.27 -15.94
CA SER A 208 -19.30 -12.50 -15.62
C SER A 208 -20.34 -12.87 -16.68
N ALA A 209 -21.08 -11.90 -17.21
CA ALA A 209 -22.04 -12.12 -18.29
C ALA A 209 -21.34 -12.59 -19.59
N ARG A 210 -20.22 -11.96 -19.96
CA ARG A 210 -19.43 -12.32 -21.15
C ARG A 210 -18.84 -13.73 -21.06
N GLU A 211 -18.36 -14.13 -19.89
CA GLU A 211 -17.87 -15.50 -19.68
C GLU A 211 -18.98 -16.54 -19.72
N GLY A 212 -20.17 -16.21 -19.22
CA GLY A 212 -21.35 -17.06 -19.32
C GLY A 212 -21.77 -17.31 -20.78
N GLU A 213 -21.75 -16.27 -21.61
CA GLU A 213 -22.05 -16.38 -23.05
C GLU A 213 -21.03 -17.25 -23.80
N LYS A 214 -19.71 -17.08 -23.53
CA LYS A 214 -18.66 -17.90 -24.16
C LYS A 214 -18.70 -19.39 -23.80
N LYS A 215 -19.34 -19.77 -22.69
CA LYS A 215 -19.50 -21.18 -22.28
C LYS A 215 -20.71 -21.87 -22.94
N LEU A 216 -21.57 -21.11 -23.60
CA LEU A 216 -22.76 -21.62 -24.30
C LEU A 216 -22.52 -21.87 -25.80
N GLU A 217 -21.37 -21.43 -26.34
CA GLU A 217 -20.85 -21.72 -27.69
C GLU A 217 -19.92 -22.93 -27.70
#